data_AF-A0A946GKA8-F1
#
_entry.id   AF-A0A946GKA8-F1
#
_cell.length_a   1.000
_cell.length_b   1.000
_cell.length_c   1.000
_cell.angle_alpha   90.00
_cell.angle_beta   90.00
_cell.angle_gamma   90.00
#
_symmetry.space_group_name_H-M   'P 1'
#
loop_
_entity.id
_entity.type
_entity.pdbx_description
1 polymer ?
#
loop_
_entity_poly.entity_id
_entity_poly.type
_entity_poly.pdbx_seq_one_letter_code
_entity_poly.pdbx_strand_id
1 'polypeptide(L)'
;MRNADDKTEQIIAAFDEGLSVAEISAAFGISSDAIHSRLERAGIASKHQERLSKEEQEKVNRERIIAMVRKGFRTTTIATMTGMSLPKVRGLVKKSYIITQDHGGNEVLIPRHEKNRIERPRNKWWLFRQRRS
;
A
#
# COMPACT_ATOMS: atom_id res chain seq x y z
N MET A 1 14.49 26.50 -34.38
CA MET A 1 14.56 25.81 -33.07
C MET A 1 13.15 25.33 -32.71
N ARG A 2 12.86 24.04 -32.86
CA ARG A 2 11.54 23.39 -32.63
C ARG A 2 11.68 21.99 -31.98
N ASN A 3 12.65 21.78 -31.10
CA ASN A 3 12.99 20.41 -30.62
C ASN A 3 12.44 20.05 -29.22
N ALA A 4 11.86 21.00 -28.48
CA ALA A 4 11.43 20.76 -27.10
C ALA A 4 9.99 20.25 -27.00
N ASP A 5 9.09 20.77 -27.83
CA ASP A 5 7.68 20.38 -27.85
C ASP A 5 7.50 18.99 -28.45
N ASP A 6 8.24 18.69 -29.53
CA ASP A 6 8.25 17.39 -30.22
C ASP A 6 8.67 16.24 -29.28
N LYS A 7 9.66 16.49 -28.40
CA LYS A 7 10.07 15.53 -27.37
C LYS A 7 9.02 15.36 -26.27
N THR A 8 8.21 16.38 -26.01
CA THR A 8 7.17 16.31 -24.99
C THR A 8 6.00 15.47 -25.51
N GLU A 9 5.59 15.65 -26.76
CA GLU A 9 4.57 14.82 -27.42
C GLU A 9 4.97 13.35 -27.48
N GLN A 10 6.24 13.05 -27.79
CA GLN A 10 6.74 11.67 -27.80
C GLN A 10 6.73 11.00 -26.41
N ILE A 11 7.01 11.76 -25.35
CA ILE A 11 6.93 11.26 -23.97
C ILE A 11 5.48 10.98 -23.57
N ILE A 12 4.55 11.85 -24.00
CA ILE A 12 3.12 11.68 -23.76
C ILE A 12 2.61 10.43 -24.48
N ALA A 13 2.92 10.28 -25.77
CA ALA A 13 2.50 9.13 -26.56
C ALA A 13 3.05 7.81 -25.98
N ALA A 14 4.33 7.76 -25.60
CA ALA A 14 4.92 6.59 -24.95
C ALA A 14 4.25 6.25 -23.61
N PHE A 15 3.84 7.26 -22.83
CA PHE A 15 3.13 7.04 -21.59
C PHE A 15 1.70 6.51 -21.82
N ASP A 16 0.99 7.03 -22.82
CA ASP A 16 -0.35 6.56 -23.23
C ASP A 16 -0.32 5.13 -23.80
N GLU A 17 0.78 4.74 -24.45
CA GLU A 17 1.05 3.36 -24.86
C GLU A 17 1.32 2.40 -23.67
N GLY A 18 1.37 2.94 -22.45
CA GLY A 18 1.49 2.17 -21.22
C GLY A 18 2.93 1.91 -20.77
N LEU A 19 3.93 2.57 -21.37
CA LEU A 19 5.30 2.50 -20.87
C LEU A 19 5.42 3.21 -19.52
N SER A 20 6.17 2.60 -18.60
CA SER A 20 6.47 3.21 -17.32
C SER A 20 7.45 4.39 -17.47
N VAL A 21 7.41 5.32 -16.52
CA VAL A 21 8.35 6.46 -16.47
C VAL A 21 9.81 6.00 -16.49
N ALA A 22 10.12 4.84 -15.90
CA ALA A 22 11.46 4.27 -15.92
C ALA A 22 11.88 3.80 -17.33
N GLU A 23 10.97 3.16 -18.06
CA GLU A 23 11.21 2.73 -19.45
C GLU A 23 11.35 3.94 -20.38
N ILE A 24 10.50 4.96 -20.22
CA ILE A 24 10.58 6.22 -20.97
C ILE A 24 11.91 6.94 -20.66
N SER A 25 12.32 6.93 -19.38
CA SER A 25 13.61 7.51 -18.95
C SER A 25 14.79 6.86 -19.66
N ALA A 26 14.80 5.52 -19.73
CA ALA A 26 15.84 4.76 -20.43
C ALA A 26 15.82 5.00 -21.95
N ALA A 27 14.64 5.04 -22.56
CA ALA A 27 14.49 5.20 -24.01
C ALA A 27 14.89 6.58 -24.52
N PHE A 28 14.56 7.65 -23.78
CA PHE A 28 14.80 9.02 -24.20
C PHE A 28 15.99 9.71 -23.51
N GLY A 29 16.61 9.05 -22.52
CA GLY A 29 17.75 9.59 -21.76
C GLY A 29 17.38 10.79 -20.88
N ILE A 30 16.13 10.86 -20.41
CA ILE A 30 15.60 11.98 -19.63
C ILE A 30 15.38 11.52 -18.19
N SER A 31 15.67 12.37 -17.21
CA SER A 31 15.41 12.04 -15.80
C SER A 31 13.91 11.82 -15.53
N SER A 32 13.61 10.89 -14.63
CA SER A 32 12.22 10.61 -14.22
C SER A 32 11.49 11.86 -13.73
N ASP A 33 12.18 12.76 -13.01
CA ASP A 33 11.58 14.03 -12.55
C ASP A 33 11.21 14.98 -13.70
N ALA A 34 12.00 15.02 -14.77
CA ALA A 34 11.67 15.83 -15.95
C ALA A 34 10.50 15.22 -16.73
N ILE A 35 10.40 13.89 -16.79
CA ILE A 35 9.25 13.20 -17.38
C ILE A 35 7.98 13.48 -16.56
N HIS A 36 8.03 13.31 -15.23
CA HIS A 36 6.91 13.65 -14.35
C HIS A 36 6.48 15.10 -14.50
N SER A 37 7.42 16.05 -14.52
CA SER A 37 7.10 17.47 -14.71
C SER A 37 6.44 17.75 -16.06
N ARG A 38 6.81 17.03 -17.12
CA ARG A 38 6.20 17.17 -18.46
C ARG A 38 4.82 16.54 -18.51
N LEU A 39 4.64 15.34 -17.95
CA LEU A 39 3.35 14.68 -17.86
C LEU A 39 2.37 15.46 -16.96
N GLU A 40 2.86 16.09 -15.90
CA GLU A 40 2.07 16.95 -15.02
C GLU A 40 1.64 18.24 -15.72
N ARG A 41 2.54 18.90 -16.47
CA ARG A 41 2.21 20.06 -17.30
C ARG A 41 1.24 19.73 -18.44
N ALA A 42 1.31 18.51 -18.96
CA ALA A 42 0.37 17.99 -19.94
C ALA A 42 -0.97 17.53 -19.33
N GLY A 43 -1.08 17.47 -18.00
CA GLY A 43 -2.30 17.06 -17.29
C GLY A 43 -2.56 15.55 -17.26
N ILE A 44 -1.57 14.73 -17.64
CA ILE A 44 -1.74 13.28 -17.91
C ILE A 44 -1.38 12.42 -16.70
N ALA A 45 -0.33 12.80 -15.96
CA ALA A 45 0.06 12.07 -14.77
C ALA A 45 0.47 13.04 -13.66
N SER A 46 -0.45 13.27 -12.73
CA SER A 46 -0.09 13.89 -11.46
C SER A 46 0.39 12.81 -10.49
N LYS A 47 1.41 13.13 -9.67
CA LYS A 47 1.80 12.31 -8.50
C LYS A 47 0.59 11.96 -7.62
N HIS A 48 -0.45 12.79 -7.65
CA HIS A 48 -1.73 12.53 -6.99
C HIS A 48 -2.49 11.34 -7.59
N GLN A 49 -2.61 11.25 -8.92
CA GLN A 49 -3.30 10.14 -9.59
C GLN A 49 -2.55 8.82 -9.41
N GLU A 50 -1.22 8.84 -9.50
CA GLU A 50 -0.40 7.64 -9.25
C GLU A 50 -0.58 7.14 -7.80
N ARG A 51 -0.66 8.06 -6.84
CA ARG A 51 -0.94 7.72 -5.44
C ARG A 51 -2.33 7.11 -5.27
N LEU A 52 -3.36 7.69 -5.90
CA LEU A 52 -4.73 7.16 -5.85
C LEU A 52 -4.81 5.74 -6.44
N SER A 53 -4.20 5.51 -7.60
CA SER A 53 -4.13 4.20 -8.23
C SER A 53 -3.45 3.16 -7.33
N LYS A 54 -2.34 3.52 -6.66
CA LYS A 54 -1.68 2.64 -5.68
C LYS A 54 -2.57 2.33 -4.47
N GLU A 55 -3.30 3.32 -3.96
CA GLU A 55 -4.22 3.14 -2.82
C GLU A 55 -5.39 2.20 -3.18
N GLU A 56 -5.96 2.36 -4.38
CA GLU A 56 -7.00 1.48 -4.89
C GLU A 56 -6.49 0.05 -5.04
N GLN A 57 -5.31 -0.13 -5.62
CA GLN A 57 -4.68 -1.44 -5.76
C GLN A 57 -4.39 -2.09 -4.40
N GLU A 58 -3.94 -1.31 -3.41
CA GLU A 58 -3.77 -1.81 -2.04
C GLU A 58 -5.10 -2.23 -1.40
N LYS A 59 -6.19 -1.50 -1.65
CA LYS A 59 -7.52 -1.85 -1.14
C LYS A 59 -7.99 -3.18 -1.70
N VAL A 60 -7.88 -3.38 -3.02
CA VAL A 60 -8.23 -4.63 -3.69
C VAL A 60 -7.37 -5.79 -3.16
N ASN A 61 -6.05 -5.59 -3.07
CA ASN A 61 -5.14 -6.59 -2.53
C ASN A 61 -5.49 -6.96 -1.08
N ARG A 62 -5.84 -5.96 -0.26
CA ARG A 62 -6.26 -6.16 1.12
C ARG A 62 -7.54 -6.99 1.19
N GLU A 63 -8.57 -6.65 0.44
CA GLU A 63 -9.83 -7.39 0.43
C GLU A 63 -9.62 -8.86 0.03
N ARG A 64 -8.81 -9.10 -1.00
CA ARG A 64 -8.42 -10.46 -1.43
C ARG A 64 -7.72 -11.23 -0.31
N ILE A 65 -6.75 -10.62 0.37
CA ILE A 65 -6.05 -11.24 1.51
C ILE A 65 -7.01 -11.58 2.64
N ILE A 66 -7.89 -10.65 3.01
CA ILE A 66 -8.86 -10.85 4.10
C ILE A 66 -9.84 -11.98 3.75
N ALA A 67 -10.28 -12.08 2.50
CA ALA A 67 -11.12 -13.17 2.04
C ALA A 67 -10.43 -14.54 2.19
N MET A 68 -9.13 -14.63 1.90
CA MET A 68 -8.36 -15.87 2.11
C MET A 68 -8.17 -16.18 3.59
N VAL A 69 -7.91 -15.18 4.44
CA VAL A 69 -7.83 -15.38 5.90
C VAL A 69 -9.16 -15.92 6.44
N ARG A 70 -10.29 -15.39 5.99
CA ARG A 70 -11.63 -15.88 6.38
C ARG A 70 -11.89 -17.33 5.97
N LYS A 71 -11.27 -17.78 4.88
CA LYS A 71 -11.27 -19.17 4.42
C LYS A 71 -10.30 -20.08 5.20
N GLY A 72 -9.54 -19.53 6.15
CA GLY A 72 -8.61 -20.28 7.01
C GLY A 72 -7.20 -20.43 6.44
N PHE A 73 -6.84 -19.73 5.37
CA PHE A 73 -5.48 -19.80 4.84
C PHE A 73 -4.47 -19.10 5.76
N ARG A 74 -3.29 -19.72 5.93
CA ARG A 74 -2.15 -19.16 6.67
C ARG A 74 -1.49 -18.02 5.88
N THR A 75 -0.82 -17.08 6.58
CA THR A 75 -0.18 -15.94 5.89
C THR A 75 0.93 -16.37 4.94
N THR A 76 1.63 -17.46 5.25
CA THR A 76 2.65 -18.07 4.38
C THR A 76 2.05 -18.57 3.08
N THR A 77 0.95 -19.34 3.15
CA THR A 77 0.22 -19.82 1.96
C THR A 77 -0.31 -18.65 1.14
N ILE A 78 -0.85 -17.63 1.79
CA ILE A 78 -1.34 -16.43 1.12
C ILE A 78 -0.22 -15.71 0.37
N ALA A 79 0.96 -15.56 0.98
CA ALA A 79 2.12 -14.95 0.33
C ALA A 79 2.50 -15.69 -0.96
N THR A 80 2.59 -17.02 -0.92
CA THR A 80 2.85 -17.84 -2.10
C THR A 80 1.75 -17.72 -3.15
N MET A 81 0.48 -17.80 -2.77
CA MET A 81 -0.65 -17.72 -3.72
C MET A 81 -0.82 -16.35 -4.38
N THR A 82 -0.35 -15.29 -3.73
CA THR A 82 -0.49 -13.91 -4.25
C THR A 82 0.78 -13.36 -4.87
N GLY A 83 1.91 -14.06 -4.74
CA GLY A 83 3.23 -13.54 -5.12
C GLY A 83 3.71 -12.36 -4.27
N MET A 84 3.04 -12.05 -3.16
CA MET A 84 3.43 -10.98 -2.25
C MET A 84 4.44 -11.48 -1.22
N SER A 85 5.30 -10.59 -0.74
CA SER A 85 6.22 -10.91 0.35
C SER A 85 5.45 -11.18 1.65
N LEU A 86 5.92 -12.17 2.43
CA LEU A 86 5.32 -12.51 3.72
C LEU A 86 5.20 -11.29 4.67
N PRO A 87 6.19 -10.38 4.79
CA PRO A 87 6.05 -9.17 5.58
C PRO A 87 4.90 -8.26 5.11
N LYS A 88 4.69 -8.12 3.78
CA LYS A 88 3.61 -7.31 3.22
C LYS A 88 2.24 -7.91 3.56
N VAL A 89 2.08 -9.22 3.36
CA VAL A 89 0.85 -9.94 3.73
C VAL A 89 0.57 -9.78 5.22
N ARG A 90 1.57 -10.00 6.08
CA ARG A 90 1.43 -9.83 7.54
C ARG A 90 1.03 -8.41 7.91
N GLY A 91 1.61 -7.40 7.27
CA GLY A 91 1.24 -6.00 7.47
C GLY A 91 -0.24 -5.72 7.15
N LEU A 92 -0.74 -6.26 6.04
CA LEU A 92 -2.13 -6.11 5.62
C LEU A 92 -3.09 -6.84 6.57
N VAL A 93 -2.75 -8.06 7.00
CA VAL A 93 -3.55 -8.85 7.94
C VAL A 93 -3.60 -8.21 9.33
N LYS A 94 -2.48 -7.68 9.84
CA LYS A 94 -2.38 -7.04 11.17
C LYS A 94 -3.36 -5.87 11.38
N LYS A 95 -3.81 -5.22 10.30
CA LYS A 95 -4.81 -4.14 10.39
C LYS A 95 -6.16 -4.67 10.87
N SER A 96 -6.52 -5.91 10.55
CA SER A 96 -7.83 -6.51 10.82
C SER A 96 -7.79 -7.74 11.73
N TYR A 97 -6.62 -8.32 11.95
CA TYR A 97 -6.44 -9.52 12.75
C TYR A 97 -5.25 -9.36 13.70
N ILE A 98 -5.33 -9.99 14.85
CA ILE A 98 -4.19 -10.23 15.74
C ILE A 98 -3.56 -11.54 15.27
N ILE A 99 -2.28 -11.48 14.97
CA ILE A 99 -1.48 -12.65 14.60
C ILE A 99 -0.84 -13.17 15.88
N THR A 100 -1.22 -14.36 16.30
CA THR A 100 -0.65 -15.06 17.46
C THR A 100 -0.14 -16.44 17.03
N GLN A 101 0.50 -17.15 17.96
CA GLN A 101 0.86 -18.55 17.79
C GLN A 101 0.13 -19.38 18.83
N ASP A 102 -0.27 -20.60 18.46
CA ASP A 102 -0.71 -21.60 19.44
C ASP A 102 0.49 -22.26 20.13
N HIS A 103 0.21 -23.18 21.05
CA HIS A 103 1.25 -23.94 21.78
C HIS A 103 2.09 -24.85 20.85
N GLY A 104 1.59 -25.15 19.65
CA GLY A 104 2.30 -25.91 18.61
C GLY A 104 3.09 -25.03 17.65
N GLY A 105 3.14 -23.71 17.87
CA GLY A 105 3.81 -22.75 16.99
C GLY A 105 3.05 -22.43 15.69
N ASN A 106 1.82 -22.92 15.53
CA ASN A 106 0.99 -22.60 14.37
C ASN A 106 0.45 -21.18 14.48
N GLU A 107 0.43 -20.48 13.35
CA GLU A 107 -0.15 -19.15 13.27
C GLU A 107 -1.68 -19.20 13.46
N VAL A 108 -2.16 -18.42 14.42
CA VAL A 108 -3.59 -18.24 14.71
C VAL A 108 -3.95 -16.79 14.44
N LEU A 109 -5.02 -16.58 13.66
CA LEU A 109 -5.50 -15.27 13.25
C LEU A 109 -6.81 -14.94 13.95
N ILE A 110 -6.76 -14.03 14.91
CA ILE A 110 -7.92 -13.63 15.71
C ILE A 110 -8.47 -12.31 15.16
N PRO A 111 -9.73 -12.21 14.72
CA PRO A 111 -10.31 -10.96 14.25
C PRO A 111 -10.16 -9.83 15.29
N ARG A 112 -9.64 -8.68 14.87
CA ARG A 112 -9.69 -7.46 15.66
C ARG A 112 -11.11 -6.92 15.60
N HIS A 113 -11.92 -7.20 16.62
CA HIS A 113 -13.22 -6.54 16.78
C HIS A 113 -13.03 -5.07 17.19
N GLU A 114 -13.88 -4.17 16.68
CA GLU A 114 -13.89 -2.75 17.07
C GLU A 114 -14.07 -2.54 18.57
N LYS A 115 -14.81 -3.42 19.25
CA LYS A 115 -15.01 -3.41 20.71
C LYS A 115 -13.71 -3.62 21.52
N ASN A 116 -12.65 -4.14 20.90
CA ASN A 116 -11.32 -4.29 21.51
C ASN A 116 -10.46 -3.02 21.38
N ARG A 117 -10.97 -1.93 20.78
CA ARG A 117 -10.56 -0.56 21.14
C ARG A 117 -11.08 -0.24 22.54
N ILE A 118 -10.77 -1.08 23.52
CA ILE A 118 -10.71 -0.63 24.89
C ILE A 118 -9.64 0.44 24.82
N GLU A 119 -10.05 1.70 24.73
CA GLU A 119 -9.22 2.84 25.00
C GLU A 119 -8.69 2.63 26.40
N ARG A 120 -7.58 1.89 26.53
CA ARG A 120 -6.78 1.94 27.74
C ARG A 120 -6.31 3.37 27.74
N PRO A 121 -6.81 4.24 28.62
CA PRO A 121 -6.34 5.61 28.63
C PRO A 121 -4.88 5.50 29.05
N ARG A 122 -3.99 5.58 28.07
CA ARG A 122 -2.55 5.35 28.23
C ARG A 122 -1.98 6.32 29.27
N ASN A 123 -2.70 7.42 29.52
CA ASN A 123 -2.33 8.54 30.34
C ASN A 123 -3.44 8.94 31.33
N LYS A 124 -4.11 8.04 32.07
CA LYS A 124 -5.03 8.47 33.16
C LYS A 124 -4.77 7.79 34.52
N TRP A 125 -3.62 7.14 34.68
CA TRP A 125 -3.23 6.53 35.95
C TRP A 125 -3.15 7.55 37.11
N TRP A 126 -2.87 8.83 36.83
CA TRP A 126 -2.82 9.87 37.88
C TRP A 126 -4.20 10.23 38.46
N LEU A 127 -5.29 10.06 37.70
CA LEU A 127 -6.65 10.37 38.17
C LEU A 127 -7.10 9.43 39.30
N PHE A 128 -6.56 8.21 39.35
CA PHE A 128 -6.86 7.24 40.39
C PHE A 128 -6.09 7.47 41.70
N ARG A 129 -5.05 8.31 41.70
CA ARG A 129 -4.22 8.59 42.89
C ARG A 129 -4.79 9.69 43.80
N GLN A 130 -5.73 10.50 43.32
CA GLN A 130 -6.27 11.66 44.06
C GLN A 130 -7.47 11.35 45.00
N ARG A 131 -7.92 10.09 45.11
CA ARG A 131 -9.06 9.70 45.98
C ARG A 131 -8.64 9.00 47.29
N ARG A 132 -7.49 9.36 47.84
CA ARG A 132 -7.10 8.99 49.22
C ARG A 132 -6.59 10.24 49.92
N SER A 133 -7.52 11.03 50.46
CA SER A 133 -7.25 11.99 51.54
C SER A 133 -8.44 12.03 52.47
#